data_AF-A0A345Z3A2-F1
#
_entry.id   AF-A0A345Z3A2-F1
#
_cell.length_a   1.000
_cell.length_b   1.000
_cell.length_c   1.000
_cell.angle_alpha   90.00
_cell.angle_beta   90.00
_cell.angle_gamma   90.00
#
_symmetry.space_group_name_H-M   'P 1'
#
loop_
_entity.id
_entity.type
_entity.pdbx_description
1 polymer ?
#
loop_
_entity_poly.entity_id
_entity_poly.type
_entity_poly.pdbx_seq_one_letter_code
_entity_poly.pdbx_strand_id
1 'polypeptide(L)'
;MFGIIVIILLVVVIIFLIVTTITGKKAKKNEIKQRKKVVRDEIKNYIFQEEKRKNLRINFEQVFARKGPDYKYRDVFDVIVDIVEPKTNQVTEVKAYEIEGFPVRIDKKNTRIEWTVNREIDIEETRRRIAIAEKQIKLSKEEKKALKQEEVSMMKEKREKERLEYKEIKQKQKEEKKVVTPVVDDKLKKSTVKFVPKRNK
;
A
#
# COMPACT_ATOMS: atom_id res chain seq x y z
N MET A 1 35.31 -16.03 -46.95
CA MET A 1 35.01 -16.66 -45.64
C MET A 1 34.65 -15.63 -44.56
N PHE A 2 35.46 -14.58 -44.33
CA PHE A 2 35.20 -13.59 -43.26
C PHE A 2 33.81 -12.93 -43.31
N GLY A 3 33.36 -12.49 -44.50
CA GLY A 3 32.02 -11.88 -44.64
C GLY A 3 30.85 -12.83 -44.32
N ILE A 4 30.98 -14.11 -44.65
CA ILE A 4 29.95 -15.13 -44.34
C ILE A 4 29.89 -15.36 -42.83
N ILE A 5 31.06 -15.40 -42.16
CA ILE A 5 31.14 -15.55 -40.70
C ILE A 5 30.48 -14.35 -40.00
N VAL A 6 30.74 -13.12 -40.46
CA VAL A 6 30.12 -11.90 -39.91
C VAL A 6 28.60 -11.90 -40.08
N ILE A 7 28.10 -12.32 -41.25
CA ILE A 7 26.65 -12.43 -41.51
C ILE A 7 25.99 -13.45 -40.57
N ILE A 8 26.61 -14.63 -40.40
CA ILE A 8 26.09 -15.67 -39.48
C ILE A 8 26.05 -15.14 -38.04
N LEU A 9 27.11 -14.46 -37.59
CA LEU A 9 27.19 -13.88 -36.24
C LEU A 9 26.08 -12.85 -36.01
N LEU A 10 25.80 -12.01 -37.00
CA LEU A 10 24.75 -11.00 -36.95
C LEU A 10 23.36 -11.63 -36.84
N VAL A 11 23.10 -12.70 -37.60
CA VAL A 11 21.84 -13.48 -37.52
C VAL A 11 21.65 -14.09 -36.14
N VAL A 12 22.70 -14.66 -35.53
CA VAL A 12 22.63 -15.23 -34.17
C VAL A 12 22.28 -14.17 -33.13
N VAL A 13 22.87 -12.97 -33.22
CA VAL A 13 22.55 -11.86 -32.30
C VAL A 13 21.09 -11.42 -32.44
N ILE A 14 20.58 -11.32 -33.67
CA ILE A 14 19.16 -10.97 -33.91
C ILE A 14 18.23 -12.02 -33.30
N ILE A 15 18.50 -13.31 -33.53
CA ILE A 15 17.69 -14.40 -32.96
C ILE A 15 17.73 -14.34 -31.43
N PHE A 16 18.90 -14.12 -30.83
CA PHE A 16 19.05 -13.99 -29.39
C PHE A 16 18.23 -12.83 -28.81
N LEU A 17 18.23 -11.65 -29.46
CA LEU A 17 17.41 -10.51 -29.05
C LEU A 17 15.91 -10.82 -29.13
N ILE A 18 15.47 -11.53 -30.17
CA ILE A 18 14.06 -11.94 -30.32
C ILE A 18 13.68 -12.90 -29.19
N VAL A 19 14.49 -13.94 -28.94
CA VAL A 19 14.20 -14.94 -27.90
C VAL A 19 14.16 -14.29 -26.51
N THR A 20 15.14 -13.44 -26.17
CA THR A 20 15.19 -12.75 -24.86
C THR A 20 14.01 -11.80 -24.64
N THR A 21 13.56 -11.08 -25.67
CA THR A 21 12.37 -10.22 -25.55
C THR A 21 11.08 -11.04 -25.36
N ILE A 22 10.95 -12.19 -26.02
CA ILE A 22 9.78 -13.07 -25.90
C ILE A 22 9.73 -13.72 -24.52
N THR A 23 10.85 -14.26 -24.02
CA THR A 23 10.93 -14.89 -22.70
C THR A 23 10.64 -13.88 -21.59
N GLY A 24 11.20 -12.67 -21.68
CA GLY A 24 10.90 -11.59 -20.73
C GLY A 24 9.41 -11.21 -20.68
N LYS A 25 8.76 -11.08 -21.85
CA LYS A 25 7.31 -10.82 -21.92
C LYS A 25 6.48 -11.95 -21.34
N LYS A 26 6.85 -13.22 -21.59
CA LYS A 26 6.15 -14.39 -21.02
C LYS A 26 6.29 -14.44 -19.50
N ALA A 27 7.49 -14.22 -18.97
CA ALA A 27 7.74 -14.21 -17.53
C ALA A 27 6.89 -13.15 -16.81
N LYS A 28 6.88 -11.92 -17.34
CA LYS A 28 6.06 -10.83 -16.79
C LYS A 28 4.56 -11.13 -16.80
N LYS A 29 4.05 -11.74 -17.88
CA LYS A 29 2.63 -12.15 -17.96
C LYS A 29 2.30 -13.20 -16.90
N ASN A 30 3.18 -14.17 -16.69
CA ASN A 30 2.99 -15.21 -15.70
C ASN A 30 3.01 -14.63 -14.28
N GLU A 31 3.94 -13.73 -13.99
CA GLU A 31 4.03 -13.05 -12.69
C GLU A 31 2.75 -12.26 -12.40
N ILE A 32 2.24 -11.49 -13.36
CA ILE A 32 0.98 -10.73 -13.20
C ILE A 32 -0.19 -11.68 -12.92
N LYS A 33 -0.27 -12.81 -13.64
CA LYS A 33 -1.32 -13.82 -13.42
C LYS A 33 -1.22 -14.43 -12.01
N GLN A 34 -0.02 -14.75 -11.55
CA GLN A 34 0.21 -15.29 -10.21
C GLN A 34 -0.16 -14.27 -9.14
N ARG A 35 0.29 -13.01 -9.26
CA ARG A 35 -0.10 -11.93 -8.34
C ARG A 35 -1.62 -11.76 -8.29
N LYS A 36 -2.29 -11.72 -9.45
CA LYS A 36 -3.76 -11.65 -9.51
C LYS A 36 -4.43 -12.84 -8.82
N LYS A 37 -3.89 -14.05 -8.96
CA LYS A 37 -4.43 -15.23 -8.28
C LYS A 37 -4.29 -15.12 -6.76
N VAL A 38 -3.11 -14.76 -6.27
CA VAL A 38 -2.83 -14.60 -4.83
C VAL A 38 -3.76 -13.56 -4.22
N VAL A 39 -3.90 -12.39 -4.88
CA VAL A 39 -4.82 -11.34 -4.44
C VAL A 39 -6.28 -11.83 -4.40
N ARG A 40 -6.69 -12.70 -5.35
CA ARG A 40 -8.04 -13.31 -5.34
C ARG A 40 -8.26 -14.14 -4.10
N ASP A 41 -7.31 -15.01 -3.84
CA ASP A 41 -7.40 -15.98 -2.76
C ASP A 41 -7.41 -15.24 -1.42
N GLU A 42 -6.66 -14.14 -1.30
CA GLU A 42 -6.66 -13.29 -0.10
C GLU A 42 -8.00 -12.60 0.15
N ILE A 43 -8.64 -12.02 -0.87
CA ILE A 43 -9.99 -11.43 -0.72
C ILE A 43 -11.01 -12.50 -0.38
N LYS A 44 -10.91 -13.66 -1.01
CA LYS A 44 -11.81 -14.77 -0.72
C LYS A 44 -11.68 -15.22 0.74
N ASN A 45 -10.45 -15.28 1.24
CA ASN A 45 -10.17 -15.58 2.65
C ASN A 45 -10.71 -14.49 3.57
N TYR A 46 -10.52 -13.21 3.23
CA TYR A 46 -11.05 -12.07 3.98
C TYR A 46 -12.58 -12.14 4.10
N ILE A 47 -13.30 -12.31 2.99
CA ILE A 47 -14.77 -12.43 2.99
C ILE A 47 -15.23 -13.65 3.80
N PHE A 48 -14.49 -14.76 3.73
CA PHE A 48 -14.79 -15.94 4.52
C PHE A 48 -14.61 -15.72 6.03
N GLN A 49 -13.58 -14.97 6.44
CA GLN A 49 -13.27 -14.72 7.85
C GLN A 49 -14.14 -13.62 8.46
N GLU A 50 -14.21 -12.46 7.81
CA GLU A 50 -14.91 -11.27 8.31
C GLU A 50 -16.41 -11.35 8.08
N GLU A 51 -16.85 -11.65 6.84
CA GLU A 51 -18.27 -11.66 6.49
C GLU A 51 -18.93 -13.03 6.75
N LYS A 52 -18.14 -14.06 7.11
CA LYS A 52 -18.58 -15.45 7.37
C LYS A 52 -19.34 -16.10 6.20
N ARG A 53 -19.21 -15.56 4.98
CA ARG A 53 -19.87 -16.10 3.79
C ARG A 53 -19.02 -17.23 3.19
N LYS A 54 -19.66 -18.39 2.95
CA LYS A 54 -18.99 -19.59 2.40
C LYS A 54 -19.41 -19.83 0.95
N ASN A 55 -18.56 -20.54 0.21
CA ASN A 55 -18.84 -20.99 -1.17
C ASN A 55 -19.13 -19.88 -2.18
N LEU A 56 -18.45 -18.73 -2.08
CA LEU A 56 -18.59 -17.66 -3.08
C LEU A 56 -17.64 -17.86 -4.26
N ARG A 57 -18.12 -17.54 -5.46
CA ARG A 57 -17.29 -17.35 -6.63
C ARG A 57 -17.03 -15.86 -6.78
N ILE A 58 -15.75 -15.47 -6.82
CA ILE A 58 -15.35 -14.08 -6.96
C ILE A 58 -14.77 -13.87 -8.35
N ASN A 59 -15.38 -12.97 -9.11
CA ASN A 59 -14.82 -12.50 -10.37
C ASN A 59 -14.12 -11.17 -10.14
N PHE A 60 -12.93 -11.03 -10.73
CA PHE A 60 -12.20 -9.77 -10.71
C PHE A 60 -12.56 -8.94 -11.92
N GLU A 61 -13.21 -7.81 -11.69
CA GLU A 61 -13.56 -6.89 -12.74
C GLU A 61 -12.33 -6.03 -13.09
N GLN A 62 -11.82 -5.28 -12.11
CA GLN A 62 -10.77 -4.28 -12.33
C GLN A 62 -9.81 -4.17 -11.15
N VAL A 63 -8.54 -3.85 -11.45
CA VAL A 63 -7.46 -3.68 -10.46
C VAL A 63 -6.67 -2.43 -10.81
N PHE A 64 -6.65 -1.45 -9.91
CA PHE A 64 -5.83 -0.25 -10.03
C PHE A 64 -4.71 -0.25 -9.01
N ALA A 65 -3.47 -0.14 -9.49
CA ALA A 65 -2.31 0.02 -8.62
C ALA A 65 -2.11 1.49 -8.27
N ARG A 66 -2.23 1.86 -6.99
CA ARG A 66 -1.91 3.22 -6.55
C ARG A 66 -0.40 3.44 -6.68
N LYS A 67 -0.02 4.61 -7.20
CA LYS A 67 1.38 5.00 -7.40
C LYS A 67 1.61 6.35 -6.78
N GLY A 68 2.66 6.47 -5.98
CA GLY A 68 2.97 7.71 -5.27
C GLY A 68 4.14 7.52 -4.29
N PRO A 69 4.70 8.61 -3.77
CA PRO A 69 5.77 8.56 -2.77
C PRO A 69 5.34 7.79 -1.52
N ASP A 70 4.06 7.89 -1.16
CA ASP A 70 3.48 7.20 0.00
C ASP A 70 3.47 5.68 -0.15
N TYR A 71 3.56 5.16 -1.38
CA TYR A 71 3.50 3.72 -1.70
C TYR A 71 4.86 3.14 -2.11
N LYS A 72 5.97 3.84 -1.81
CA LYS A 72 7.31 3.42 -2.26
C LYS A 72 7.74 2.02 -1.79
N TYR A 73 7.26 1.59 -0.63
CA TYR A 73 7.67 0.35 0.03
C TYR A 73 6.57 -0.70 0.14
N ARG A 74 5.42 -0.48 -0.50
CA ARG A 74 4.30 -1.41 -0.51
C ARG A 74 3.52 -1.28 -1.81
N ASP A 75 3.05 -2.39 -2.34
CA ASP A 75 2.13 -2.35 -3.47
C ASP A 75 0.72 -2.15 -2.93
N VAL A 76 -0.02 -1.15 -3.40
CA VAL A 76 -1.43 -0.93 -3.00
C VAL A 76 -2.33 -1.04 -4.22
N PHE A 77 -3.35 -1.88 -4.12
CA PHE A 77 -4.33 -2.09 -5.17
C PHE A 77 -5.74 -1.80 -4.69
N ASP A 78 -6.46 -1.05 -5.51
CA ASP A 78 -7.91 -0.93 -5.43
C ASP A 78 -8.50 -1.99 -6.36
N VAL A 79 -9.33 -2.87 -5.82
CA VAL A 79 -9.84 -4.04 -6.54
C VAL A 79 -11.35 -4.09 -6.46
N ILE A 80 -12.02 -4.15 -7.62
CA ILE A 80 -13.46 -4.36 -7.70
C ILE A 80 -13.72 -5.84 -7.94
N VAL A 81 -14.59 -6.42 -7.11
CA VAL A 81 -15.01 -7.81 -7.17
C VAL A 81 -16.50 -7.93 -7.36
N ASP A 82 -16.89 -8.84 -8.25
CA ASP A 82 -18.25 -9.32 -8.34
C ASP A 82 -18.37 -10.61 -7.53
N ILE A 83 -19.24 -10.59 -6.54
CA ILE A 83 -19.61 -11.75 -5.75
C ILE A 83 -20.72 -12.47 -6.50
N VAL A 84 -20.39 -13.66 -6.99
CA VAL A 84 -21.29 -14.50 -7.78
C VAL A 84 -21.72 -15.70 -6.94
N GLU A 85 -23.03 -15.91 -6.90
CA GLU A 85 -23.58 -17.10 -6.28
C GLU A 85 -23.31 -18.33 -7.16
N PRO A 86 -22.68 -19.40 -6.64
CA PRO A 86 -22.19 -20.50 -7.47
C PRO A 86 -23.30 -21.33 -8.12
N LYS A 87 -24.50 -21.36 -7.54
CA LYS A 87 -25.63 -22.17 -8.03
C LYS A 87 -26.35 -21.49 -9.18
N THR A 88 -26.54 -20.17 -9.08
CA THR A 88 -27.32 -19.38 -10.04
C THR A 88 -26.42 -18.67 -11.06
N ASN A 89 -25.11 -18.58 -10.81
CA ASN A 89 -24.15 -17.74 -11.54
C ASN A 89 -24.58 -16.27 -11.66
N GLN A 90 -25.50 -15.82 -10.80
CA GLN A 90 -25.92 -14.43 -10.76
C GLN A 90 -24.97 -13.61 -9.91
N VAL A 91 -24.65 -12.41 -10.38
CA VAL A 91 -23.91 -11.41 -9.58
C VAL A 91 -24.85 -10.93 -8.49
N THR A 92 -24.53 -11.29 -7.25
CA THR A 92 -25.34 -10.92 -6.08
C THR A 92 -24.96 -9.54 -5.59
N GLU A 93 -23.66 -9.23 -5.59
CA GLU A 93 -23.12 -8.01 -5.00
C GLU A 93 -21.82 -7.63 -5.70
N VAL A 94 -21.59 -6.33 -5.86
CA VAL A 94 -20.32 -5.77 -6.33
C VAL A 94 -19.72 -5.03 -5.15
N LYS A 95 -18.46 -5.30 -4.84
CA LYS A 95 -17.73 -4.65 -3.75
C LYS A 95 -16.35 -4.20 -4.22
N ALA A 96 -15.80 -3.20 -3.54
CA ALA A 96 -14.44 -2.75 -3.79
C ALA A 96 -13.60 -2.89 -2.52
N TYR A 97 -12.37 -3.38 -2.67
CA TYR A 97 -11.44 -3.61 -1.56
C TYR A 97 -10.09 -2.95 -1.84
N GLU A 98 -9.48 -2.43 -0.78
CA GLU A 98 -8.08 -1.99 -0.77
C GLU A 98 -7.19 -3.11 -0.27
N ILE A 99 -6.15 -3.43 -1.04
CA ILE A 99 -5.24 -4.55 -0.78
C ILE A 99 -3.83 -4.04 -0.81
N GLU A 100 -3.07 -4.36 0.23
CA GLU A 100 -1.67 -3.99 0.35
C GLU A 100 -0.77 -5.21 0.28
N GLY A 101 0.38 -5.04 -0.36
CA GLY A 101 1.43 -6.02 -0.50
C GLY A 101 2.73 -5.49 0.10
N PHE A 102 3.20 -6.09 1.19
CA PHE A 102 4.44 -5.73 1.85
C PHE A 102 5.56 -6.74 1.54
N PRO A 103 6.78 -6.28 1.18
CA PRO A 103 7.91 -7.17 0.99
C PRO A 103 8.46 -7.63 2.34
N VAL A 104 8.29 -8.92 2.64
CA VAL A 104 8.81 -9.59 3.83
C VAL A 104 10.03 -10.43 3.43
N ARG A 105 11.15 -10.20 4.11
CA ARG A 105 12.37 -10.99 3.91
C ARG A 105 12.18 -12.36 4.57
N ILE A 106 12.28 -13.41 3.77
CA ILE A 106 12.34 -14.80 4.28
C ILE A 106 13.78 -15.12 4.63
N ASP A 107 14.71 -14.80 3.71
CA ASP A 107 16.15 -15.01 3.85
C ASP A 107 16.94 -13.79 3.38
N LYS A 108 18.28 -13.84 3.50
CA LYS A 108 19.19 -12.82 2.94
C LYS A 108 19.03 -12.61 1.43
N LYS A 109 18.60 -13.64 0.69
CA LYS A 109 18.45 -13.62 -0.78
C LYS A 109 17.00 -13.68 -1.25
N ASN A 110 16.07 -14.08 -0.38
CA ASN A 110 14.67 -14.35 -0.76
C ASN A 110 13.73 -13.37 -0.05
N THR A 111 12.93 -12.66 -0.83
CA THR A 111 11.86 -11.78 -0.34
C THR A 111 10.54 -12.26 -0.92
N ARG A 112 9.51 -12.37 -0.07
CA ARG A 112 8.14 -12.68 -0.48
C ARG A 112 7.27 -11.45 -0.23
N ILE A 113 6.26 -11.26 -1.06
CA ILE A 113 5.24 -10.24 -0.82
C ILE A 113 4.12 -10.90 0.00
N GLU A 114 3.87 -10.37 1.19
CA GLU A 114 2.71 -10.71 2.01
C GLU A 114 1.57 -9.76 1.65
N TRP A 115 0.40 -10.33 1.38
CA TRP A 115 -0.78 -9.60 0.93
C TRP A 115 -1.80 -9.52 2.05
N THR A 116 -2.42 -8.37 2.24
CA THR A 116 -3.43 -8.15 3.27
C THR A 116 -4.53 -7.28 2.70
N VAL A 117 -5.78 -7.67 2.96
CA VAL A 117 -6.95 -6.85 2.66
C VAL A 117 -7.15 -5.89 3.83
N ASN A 118 -7.07 -4.58 3.57
CA ASN A 118 -7.19 -3.57 4.62
C ASN A 118 -8.66 -3.30 4.96
N ARG A 119 -9.43 -2.91 3.95
CA ARG A 119 -10.80 -2.45 4.12
C ARG A 119 -11.61 -2.50 2.83
N GLU A 120 -12.92 -2.52 3.00
CA GLU A 120 -13.86 -2.16 1.95
C GLU A 120 -13.76 -0.65 1.65
N ILE A 121 -13.79 -0.31 0.37
CA ILE A 121 -13.70 1.06 -0.14
C ILE A 121 -14.94 1.37 -1.00
N ASP A 122 -15.23 2.66 -1.18
CA ASP A 122 -16.36 3.06 -2.01
C ASP A 122 -16.14 2.67 -3.48
N ILE A 123 -17.15 2.02 -4.06
CA ILE A 123 -17.17 1.50 -5.43
C ILE A 123 -17.13 2.66 -6.42
N GLU A 124 -17.88 3.74 -6.17
CA GLU A 124 -17.94 4.86 -7.10
C GLU A 124 -16.61 5.59 -7.21
N GLU A 125 -16.00 5.92 -6.06
CA GLU A 125 -14.69 6.54 -6.03
C GLU A 125 -13.63 5.64 -6.69
N THR A 126 -13.68 4.34 -6.40
CA THR A 126 -12.75 3.36 -6.98
C THR A 126 -12.90 3.25 -8.49
N ARG A 127 -14.14 3.18 -9.01
CA ARG A 127 -14.42 3.19 -10.45
C ARG A 127 -13.90 4.47 -11.10
N ARG A 128 -14.06 5.64 -10.46
CA ARG A 128 -13.50 6.91 -10.98
C ARG A 128 -11.98 6.85 -11.06
N ARG A 129 -11.29 6.38 -10.01
CA ARG A 129 -9.82 6.23 -10.01
C ARG A 129 -9.34 5.26 -11.07
N ILE A 130 -9.98 4.09 -11.19
CA ILE A 130 -9.65 3.10 -12.23
C ILE A 130 -9.90 3.71 -13.61
N ALA A 131 -11.04 4.37 -13.83
CA ALA A 131 -11.35 4.99 -15.10
C ALA A 131 -10.33 6.07 -15.48
N ILE A 132 -9.87 6.89 -14.53
CA ILE A 132 -8.79 7.87 -14.75
C ILE A 132 -7.47 7.17 -15.14
N ALA A 133 -7.19 5.99 -14.58
CA ALA A 133 -5.96 5.26 -14.85
C ALA A 133 -5.98 4.49 -16.19
N GLU A 134 -7.12 3.87 -16.50
CA GLU A 134 -7.35 3.15 -17.76
C GLU A 134 -7.47 4.12 -18.94
N LYS A 135 -8.14 5.25 -18.71
CA LYS A 135 -8.03 6.42 -19.60
C LYS A 135 -6.61 6.95 -19.49
N GLN A 136 -5.71 6.42 -20.32
CA GLN A 136 -4.56 7.18 -20.83
C GLN A 136 -5.02 8.38 -21.68
N ILE A 137 -6.10 9.07 -21.30
CA ILE A 137 -6.43 10.38 -21.81
C ILE A 137 -5.30 11.26 -21.29
N LYS A 138 -4.63 11.96 -22.21
CA LYS A 138 -3.91 13.17 -21.82
C LYS A 138 -4.98 14.09 -21.22
N LEU A 139 -5.24 13.98 -19.91
CA LEU A 139 -6.10 14.90 -19.17
C LEU A 139 -5.75 16.29 -19.69
N SER A 140 -6.76 17.07 -20.05
CA SER A 140 -6.57 18.45 -20.47
C SER A 140 -5.69 19.14 -19.43
N LYS A 141 -4.88 20.12 -19.85
CA LYS A 141 -4.06 20.90 -18.89
C LYS A 141 -4.91 21.45 -17.74
N GLU A 142 -6.19 21.73 -18.01
CA GLU A 142 -7.17 22.23 -17.04
C GLU A 142 -7.63 21.16 -16.06
N GLU A 143 -7.96 19.94 -16.52
CA GLU A 143 -8.35 18.83 -15.65
C GLU A 143 -7.18 18.39 -14.75
N LYS A 144 -5.94 18.36 -15.28
CA LYS A 144 -4.74 18.09 -14.48
C LYS A 144 -4.50 19.16 -13.42
N LYS A 145 -4.81 20.42 -13.73
CA LYS A 145 -4.66 21.54 -12.80
C LYS A 145 -5.71 21.47 -11.70
N ALA A 146 -6.96 21.14 -12.05
CA ALA A 146 -8.03 20.93 -11.09
C ALA A 146 -7.71 19.80 -10.12
N LEU A 147 -7.27 18.64 -10.62
CA LEU A 147 -6.89 17.49 -9.78
C LEU A 147 -5.72 17.82 -8.83
N LYS A 148 -4.69 18.51 -9.32
CA LYS A 148 -3.57 18.95 -8.47
C LYS A 148 -4.02 19.98 -7.42
N GLN A 149 -4.96 20.85 -7.76
CA GLN A 149 -5.49 21.83 -6.81
C GLN A 149 -6.29 21.15 -5.71
N GLU A 150 -7.08 20.15 -6.06
CA GLU A 150 -7.85 19.32 -5.13
C GLU A 150 -6.95 18.46 -4.22
N GLU A 151 -5.89 17.84 -4.77
CA GLU A 151 -4.90 17.13 -3.97
C GLU A 151 -4.18 18.07 -2.98
N VAL A 152 -3.82 19.27 -3.42
CA VAL A 152 -3.17 20.28 -2.58
C VAL A 152 -4.12 20.81 -1.50
N SER A 153 -5.41 21.02 -1.80
CA SER A 153 -6.40 21.43 -0.79
C SER A 153 -6.60 20.33 0.25
N MET A 154 -6.78 19.08 -0.19
CA MET A 154 -6.90 17.91 0.68
C MET A 154 -5.69 17.73 1.59
N MET A 155 -4.48 17.93 1.07
CA MET A 155 -3.24 17.89 1.86
C MET A 155 -3.16 19.02 2.88
N LYS A 156 -3.58 20.24 2.52
CA LYS A 156 -3.62 21.38 3.46
C LYS A 156 -4.63 21.13 4.57
N GLU A 157 -5.82 20.65 4.25
CA GLU A 157 -6.86 20.30 5.22
C GLU A 157 -6.39 19.22 6.20
N LYS A 158 -5.74 18.16 5.71
CA LYS A 158 -5.14 17.14 6.58
C LYS A 158 -4.09 17.73 7.52
N ARG A 159 -3.20 18.57 7.00
CA ARG A 159 -2.16 19.22 7.80
C ARG A 159 -2.74 20.17 8.85
N GLU A 160 -3.84 20.85 8.54
CA GLU A 160 -4.54 21.69 9.50
C GLU A 160 -5.22 20.88 10.60
N LYS A 161 -5.89 19.77 10.24
CA LYS A 161 -6.45 18.82 11.21
C LYS A 161 -5.39 18.27 12.15
N GLU A 162 -4.28 17.77 11.62
CA GLU A 162 -3.14 17.29 12.44
C GLU A 162 -2.59 18.37 13.37
N ARG A 163 -2.52 19.62 12.90
CA ARG A 163 -2.06 20.75 13.71
C ARG A 163 -3.04 21.08 14.83
N LEU A 164 -4.34 21.00 14.58
CA LEU A 164 -5.39 21.22 15.57
C LEU A 164 -5.37 20.12 16.63
N GLU A 165 -5.35 18.85 16.21
CA GLU A 165 -5.23 17.69 17.10
C GLU A 165 -3.98 17.80 17.99
N TYR A 166 -2.83 18.20 17.42
CA TYR A 166 -1.61 18.38 18.19
C TYR A 166 -1.68 19.54 19.20
N LYS A 167 -2.40 20.62 18.87
CA LYS A 167 -2.66 21.72 19.81
C LYS A 167 -3.55 21.27 20.97
N GLU A 168 -4.60 20.49 20.67
CA GLU A 168 -5.49 19.94 21.69
C GLU A 168 -4.76 18.99 22.63
N ILE A 169 -3.92 18.09 22.12
CA ILE A 169 -3.09 17.20 22.94
C ILE A 169 -2.15 18.02 23.84
N LYS A 170 -1.52 19.08 23.31
CA LYS A 170 -0.66 19.97 24.11
C LYS A 170 -1.43 20.74 25.19
N GLN A 171 -2.67 21.13 24.94
CA GLN A 171 -3.52 21.77 25.94
C GLN A 171 -3.91 20.79 27.05
N LYS A 172 -4.36 19.59 26.69
CA LYS A 172 -4.65 18.51 27.65
C LYS A 172 -3.44 18.18 28.53
N GLN A 173 -2.25 18.02 27.95
CA GLN A 173 -1.02 17.79 28.71
C GLN A 173 -0.64 18.95 29.65
N LYS A 174 -0.99 20.21 29.31
CA LYS A 174 -0.75 21.36 30.18
C LYS A 174 -1.78 21.42 31.32
N GLU A 175 -3.02 21.03 31.07
CA GLU A 175 -4.07 20.93 32.08
C GLU A 175 -3.77 19.80 33.07
N GLU A 176 -3.37 18.62 32.59
CA GLU A 176 -2.94 17.50 33.42
C GLU A 176 -1.73 17.87 34.31
N LYS A 177 -0.76 18.62 33.78
CA LYS A 177 0.39 19.13 34.55
C LYS A 177 0.02 20.19 35.59
N LYS A 178 -1.10 20.90 35.45
CA LYS A 178 -1.59 21.86 36.45
C LYS A 178 -2.32 21.17 37.61
N VAL A 179 -2.87 19.97 37.40
CA VAL A 179 -3.55 19.19 38.45
C VAL A 179 -2.54 18.46 39.33
N VAL A 180 -1.34 18.14 38.82
CA VAL A 180 -0.26 17.52 39.61
C VAL A 180 0.76 18.58 40.05
N THR A 181 0.38 19.46 40.97
CA THR A 181 1.38 20.09 41.85
C THR A 181 1.91 19.01 42.79
N PRO A 182 3.21 18.67 42.78
CA PRO A 182 3.74 17.78 43.79
C PRO A 182 3.82 18.58 45.09
N VAL A 183 2.96 18.26 46.05
CA VAL A 183 3.26 18.54 47.45
C VAL A 183 4.46 17.67 47.80
N VAL A 184 5.66 18.22 47.63
CA VAL A 184 6.89 17.55 48.04
C VAL A 184 6.87 17.54 49.57
N ASP A 185 6.65 16.36 50.14
CA ASP A 185 6.75 16.12 51.58
C ASP A 185 8.11 16.61 52.10
N ASP A 186 8.10 17.64 52.95
CA ASP A 186 9.31 18.26 53.52
C ASP A 186 10.14 17.29 54.40
N LYS A 187 9.63 16.08 54.67
CA LYS A 187 10.36 15.00 55.34
C LYS A 187 11.44 14.36 54.46
N LEU A 188 11.33 14.40 53.13
CA LEU A 188 12.31 13.77 52.22
C LEU A 188 13.58 14.61 52.00
N LYS A 189 13.57 15.91 52.33
CA LYS A 189 14.75 16.78 52.19
C LYS A 189 15.81 16.58 53.29
N LYS A 190 15.49 15.88 54.38
CA LYS A 190 16.41 15.69 55.52
C LYS A 190 17.35 14.49 55.39
N SER A 191 17.17 13.60 54.41
CA SER A 191 17.99 12.38 54.26
C SER A 191 19.09 12.47 53.19
N THR A 192 19.27 13.61 52.53
CA THR A 192 20.34 13.77 51.53
C THR A 192 21.69 13.98 52.21
N VAL A 193 22.37 12.89 52.55
CA VAL A 193 23.78 12.93 52.96
C VAL A 193 24.62 13.29 51.74
N LYS A 194 25.31 14.43 51.77
CA LYS A 194 26.23 14.85 50.71
C LYS A 194 27.36 13.84 50.57
N PHE A 195 27.49 13.26 49.39
CA PHE A 195 28.63 12.42 49.02
C PHE A 195 29.91 13.26 49.03
N VAL A 196 30.87 12.90 49.89
CA VAL A 196 32.21 13.50 49.91
C VAL A 196 33.21 12.42 49.45
N PRO A 197 33.88 12.59 48.29
CA PRO A 197 34.80 11.59 47.78
C PRO A 197 36.06 11.54 48.67
N LYS A 198 36.32 10.37 49.27
CA LYS A 198 37.59 10.09 49.96
C LYS A 198 38.69 9.86 48.92
N ARG A 199 39.75 10.65 48.98
CA ARG A 199 40.99 10.45 48.22
C ARG A 199 41.84 9.45 49.00
N ASN A 200 42.01 8.23 48.48
CA ASN A 200 42.95 7.27 49.06
C ASN A 200 44.38 7.82 48.91
N LYS A 201 45.16 7.76 50.00
CA LYS A 201 46.63 7.92 49.98
C LYS A 201 47.28 6.61 49.61
#